data_AF-A0A7W0WDZ3-F1
#
_entry.id   AF-A0A7W0WDZ3-F1
#
_cell.length_a   1.000
_cell.length_b   1.000
_cell.length_c   1.000
_cell.angle_alpha   90.00
_cell.angle_beta   90.00
_cell.angle_gamma   90.00
#
_symmetry.space_group_name_H-M   'P 1'
#
loop_
_entity.id
_entity.type
_entity.pdbx_description
1 polymer ?
#
loop_
_entity_poly.entity_id
_entity_poly.type
_entity_poly.pdbx_seq_one_letter_code
_entity_poly.pdbx_strand_id
1 'polypeptide(L)' 'MPAGIYVLVHRANPTLQLEEIDYTNNAASLRIRLTWHGELPRVATLRTCQSSADC' A
#
# COMPACT_ATOMS: atom_id res chain seq x y z
N MET A 1 -12.05 -10.39 3.89
CA MET A 1 -10.72 -10.57 3.28
C MET A 1 -10.04 -11.75 3.98
N PRO A 2 -9.60 -12.79 3.27
CA PRO A 2 -8.91 -13.92 3.89
C PRO A 2 -7.62 -13.52 4.60
N ALA A 3 -7.09 -14.40 5.46
CA ALA A 3 -5.70 -14.27 5.89
C ALA A 3 -4.78 -14.41 4.68
N GLY A 4 -3.69 -13.66 4.62
CA GLY A 4 -2.79 -13.69 3.48
C GLY A 4 -1.77 -12.55 3.44
N ILE A 5 -0.98 -12.53 2.36
CA ILE A 5 -0.07 -11.44 2.05
C ILE A 5 -0.75 -10.54 1.01
N TYR A 6 -0.75 -9.24 1.28
CA TYR A 6 -1.36 -8.22 0.44
C TYR A 6 -0.38 -7.09 0.19
N VAL A 7 -0.62 -6.34 -0.89
CA VAL A 7 0.05 -5.06 -1.15
C VAL A 7 -0.99 -3.96 -0.94
N LEU A 8 -0.78 -3.13 0.10
CA LEU A 8 -1.57 -1.93 0.34
C LEU A 8 -0.91 -0.78 -0.42
N VAL A 9 -1.62 -0.16 -1.36
CA VAL A 9 -1.09 0.93 -2.20
C VAL A 9 -1.84 2.22 -1.90
N HIS A 10 -1.08 3.28 -1.64
CA HIS A 10 -1.57 4.65 -1.60
C HIS A 10 -1.09 5.39 -2.87
N ARG A 11 -2.01 6.07 -3.57
CA ARG A 11 -1.72 6.83 -4.79
C ARG A 11 -2.11 8.29 -4.61
N ALA A 12 -1.14 9.19 -4.72
CA ALA A 12 -1.36 10.63 -4.82
C ALA A 12 -1.71 11.00 -6.27
N ASN A 13 -2.66 11.94 -6.42
CA ASN A 13 -3.07 12.51 -7.71
C ASN A 13 -3.24 11.47 -8.85
N PRO A 14 -4.02 10.38 -8.65
CA PRO A 14 -4.10 9.28 -9.61
C PRO A 14 -4.75 9.68 -10.94
N THR A 15 -5.44 10.82 -10.98
CA THR A 15 -6.10 11.37 -12.18
C THR A 15 -5.27 12.43 -12.90
N LEU A 16 -4.07 12.77 -12.40
CA LEU A 16 -3.16 13.77 -12.97
C LEU A 16 -3.82 15.16 -13.15
N GLN A 17 -4.71 15.52 -12.22
CA GLN A 17 -5.43 16.80 -12.26
C GLN A 17 -4.67 17.94 -11.58
N LEU A 18 -3.65 17.60 -10.79
CA LEU A 18 -2.73 18.57 -10.20
C LEU A 18 -1.39 18.50 -10.95
N GLU A 19 -0.77 19.66 -11.19
CA GLU A 19 0.59 19.75 -11.70
C GLU A 19 1.59 19.38 -10.59
N GLU A 20 2.48 18.43 -10.87
CA GLU A 20 3.53 18.00 -9.95
C GLU A 20 4.88 18.06 -10.64
N ILE A 21 5.91 18.45 -9.87
CA ILE A 21 7.28 18.50 -10.37
C ILE A 21 7.85 17.08 -10.63
N ASP A 22 7.30 16.07 -9.97
CA ASP A 22 7.70 14.67 -10.11
C ASP A 22 6.56 13.71 -9.80
N TYR A 23 6.01 13.07 -10.83
CA TYR A 23 4.96 12.06 -10.70
C TYR A 23 5.47 10.66 -10.38
N THR A 24 6.80 10.42 -10.44
CA THR A 24 7.37 9.08 -10.26
C THR A 24 7.29 8.59 -8.81
N ASN A 25 7.05 9.51 -7.87
CA ASN A 25 6.91 9.23 -6.44
C ASN A 25 5.46 9.18 -5.95
N ASN A 26 4.47 9.29 -6.83
CA ASN A 26 3.05 9.38 -6.47
C ASN A 26 2.46 8.09 -5.90
N ALA A 27 3.22 7.01 -5.82
CA ALA A 27 2.76 5.76 -5.25
C ALA A 27 3.66 5.34 -4.08
N ALA A 28 3.04 5.07 -2.93
CA ALA A 28 3.67 4.38 -1.83
C ALA A 28 2.93 3.06 -1.58
N SER A 29 3.65 2.01 -1.21
CA SER A 29 3.02 0.73 -0.89
C SER A 29 3.67 0.00 0.28
N LEU A 30 2.83 -0.76 0.97
CA LEU A 30 3.23 -1.66 2.05
C LEU A 30 2.90 -3.10 1.65
N ARG A 31 3.89 -3.99 1.73
CA ARG A 31 3.61 -5.41 1.74
C ARG A 31 3.21 -5.79 3.15
N ILE A 32 1.99 -6.28 3.33
CA ILE A 32 1.43 -6.60 4.65
C ILE A 32 1.06 -8.06 4.75
N ARG A 33 1.10 -8.59 5.97
CA ARG A 33 0.45 -9.84 6.34
C ARG A 33 -0.82 -9.53 7.11
N LEU A 34 -1.95 -10.01 6.61
CA LEU A 34 -3.23 -10.00 7.31
C LEU A 34 -3.45 -11.37 7.97
N THR A 35 -3.72 -11.35 9.27
CA THR A 35 -4.09 -12.52 10.07
C THR A 35 -5.36 -12.23 10.85
N TRP A 36 -6.03 -13.28 11.31
CA TRP A 36 -7.26 -13.18 12.11
C TRP A 36 -7.06 -13.90 13.44
N HIS A 37 -7.55 -13.30 14.52
CA HIS A 37 -7.66 -13.92 15.82
C HIS A 37 -9.12 -13.83 16.28
N GLY A 38 -9.91 -14.86 15.97
CA GLY A 38 -11.36 -14.75 15.96
C GLY A 38 -11.81 -13.71 14.92
N GLU A 39 -12.66 -12.77 15.33
CA GLU A 39 -13.13 -11.69 14.46
C GLU A 39 -12.21 -10.46 14.41
N LEU A 40 -11.12 -10.46 15.20
CA LEU A 40 -10.18 -9.34 15.22
C LEU A 40 -9.08 -9.51 14.16
N PRO A 41 -8.98 -8.60 13.18
CA PRO A 41 -7.88 -8.61 12.23
C PRO A 41 -6.60 -8.08 12.89
N ARG A 42 -5.46 -8.67 12.54
CA ARG A 42 -4.13 -8.15 12.85
C ARG A 42 -3.34 -7.97 11.57
N VAL A 43 -2.68 -6.82 11.46
CA VAL A 43 -1.88 -6.44 10.30
C VAL A 43 -0.43 -6.26 10.74
N ALA A 44 0.49 -6.87 9.98
CA ALA A 44 1.92 -6.66 10.15
C ALA A 44 2.53 -6.17 8.83
N THR A 45 3.31 -5.09 8.89
CA THR A 45 4.10 -4.62 7.75
C THR A 45 5.31 -5.52 7.54
N LEU A 46 5.42 -6.11 6.35
CA LEU A 46 6.55 -6.93 5.94
C LEU A 46 7.59 -6.11 5.16
N ARG A 47 7.13 -5.15 4.37
CA ARG A 47 8.00 -4.26 3.58
C ARG A 47 7.32 -2.92 3.35
N THR A 48 8.14 -1.88 3.24
CA THR A 48 7.71 -0.51 2.93
C THR A 48 8.43 -0.03 1.69
N CYS A 49 7.68 0.47 0.70
CA CYS A 49 8.20 1.12 -0.50
C CYS A 49 7.60 2.52 -0.61
N GLN A 50 8.45 3.55 -0.59
CA GLN A 50 7.99 4.95 -0.56
C GLN A 50 7.55 5.49 -1.92
N SER A 51 8.08 4.93 -3.01
CA SER A 51 7.92 5.44 -4.38
C SER A 51 7.65 4.31 -5.39
N SER A 52 6.86 3.30 -4.98
CA SER A 52 6.46 2.19 -5.84
C SER A 52 5.10 1.64 -5.43
N ALA A 53 4.31 1.19 -6.41
CA ALA A 53 3.05 0.49 -6.17
C ALA A 53 3.20 -1.03 -6.01
N ASP A 54 4.33 -1.61 -6.43
CA ASP A 54 4.50 -3.06 -6.62
C ASP A 54 5.54 -3.66 -5.67
N CYS A 55 5.45 -3.26 -4.40
CA CYS A 55 6.26 -3.81 -3.31
C CYS A 55 5.84 -5.26 -2.98
#